data_AF-A0A368R4E6-F1
#
_entry.id   AF-A0A368R4E6-F1
#
_cell.length_a   1.000
_cell.length_b   1.000
_cell.length_c   1.000
_cell.angle_alpha   90.00
_cell.angle_beta   90.00
_cell.angle_gamma   90.00
#
_symmetry.space_group_name_H-M   'P 1'
#
loop_
_entity.id
_entity.type
_entity.pdbx_description
1 polymer ?
#
loop_
_entity_poly.entity_id
_entity_poly.type
_entity_poly.pdbx_seq_one_letter_code
_entity_poly.pdbx_strand_id
1 'polypeptide(L)'
;MNAASLHPPSHGGAGADLAGAPIPSWALLDLHAYFSDRRNSTTAACLTRDNKEIQVTIFPAHPPRVSYFCVHCRGEEPSGFAREPKIIAADANVLLLRISIGSRNAMLCPSLHEYYVYKASGGADGAPPSLHLLPHPSLYFFYDEQAALLSRGAEFTVVALRDDVSAFHRGSSERNVWTTKAVFVPPERQQGSSGEEGFRFRHETSDVVTIGGEPGTVAFVDMWRGILLFDVLHGDPTLRYIRMPPQLISPCTGYSSPVHTRDSAVVNGHFKVVEFLDKIMTVTGSHSGYINDGWVAATWSKEVFSPHEGSWCPGHKLESRDIHVERNLLLFELLPKVPDDEGKPSDDVGETLYRPPDTQLARW
;
A
#
# COMPACT_ATOMS: atom_id res chain seq x y z
N MET A 1 18.16 -2.61 3.62
CA MET A 1 18.02 -2.95 5.04
C MET A 1 18.36 -1.75 5.89
N ASN A 2 17.33 -1.19 6.49
CA ASN A 2 17.34 -0.12 7.45
C ASN A 2 17.71 -0.69 8.82
N ALA A 3 18.56 0.02 9.58
CA ALA A 3 18.93 -0.36 10.92
C ALA A 3 17.70 -0.45 11.85
N ALA A 4 16.70 0.40 11.64
CA ALA A 4 15.46 0.39 12.42
C ALA A 4 14.71 -0.96 12.37
N SER A 5 14.79 -1.68 11.25
CA SER A 5 14.16 -3.01 11.10
C SER A 5 14.76 -4.08 12.02
N LEU A 6 15.93 -3.84 12.62
CA LEU A 6 16.55 -4.74 13.60
C LEU A 6 16.09 -4.46 15.04
N HIS A 7 15.33 -3.38 15.23
CA HIS A 7 14.90 -2.91 16.54
C HIS A 7 13.36 -2.84 16.57
N PRO A 8 12.67 -4.00 16.65
CA PRO A 8 11.21 -4.02 16.74
C PRO A 8 10.71 -3.20 17.92
N PRO A 9 9.56 -2.50 17.76
CA PRO A 9 8.99 -1.70 18.84
C PRO A 9 8.82 -2.50 20.14
N SER A 10 8.84 -1.79 21.27
CA SER A 10 8.73 -2.40 22.60
C SER A 10 7.29 -2.76 22.98
N HIS A 11 6.29 -2.16 22.32
CA HIS A 11 4.88 -2.45 22.57
C HIS A 11 4.47 -3.78 21.97
N GLY A 12 3.77 -4.63 22.72
CA GLY A 12 3.37 -5.97 22.24
C GLY A 12 4.42 -7.07 22.47
N GLY A 13 5.52 -6.80 23.18
CA GLY A 13 6.53 -7.80 23.56
C GLY A 13 6.00 -8.91 24.48
N ALA A 14 6.79 -9.97 24.68
CA ALA A 14 6.45 -11.16 25.47
C ALA A 14 5.88 -10.77 26.86
N GLY A 15 4.56 -10.93 27.03
CA GLY A 15 3.82 -10.54 28.24
C GLY A 15 2.81 -9.40 28.05
N ALA A 16 2.87 -8.64 26.95
CA ALA A 16 1.76 -7.81 26.48
C ALA A 16 0.77 -8.68 25.70
N ASP A 17 0.35 -9.74 26.36
CA ASP A 17 -0.81 -10.50 25.95
C ASP A 17 -1.97 -9.51 25.89
N LEU A 18 -2.55 -9.34 24.69
CA LEU A 18 -3.97 -9.03 24.57
C LEU A 18 -4.82 -10.19 25.13
N ALA A 19 -4.33 -11.04 26.06
CA ALA A 19 -5.06 -12.13 26.69
C ALA A 19 -6.21 -11.68 27.59
N GLY A 20 -6.67 -10.44 27.42
CA GLY A 20 -7.90 -9.93 28.01
C GLY A 20 -8.46 -8.68 27.32
N ALA A 21 -7.73 -8.04 26.39
CA ALA A 21 -8.22 -6.88 25.67
C ALA A 21 -8.72 -7.30 24.28
N PRO A 22 -9.93 -6.88 23.87
CA PRO A 22 -10.48 -7.25 22.58
C PRO A 22 -9.57 -6.76 21.44
N ILE A 23 -9.27 -7.67 20.51
CA ILE A 23 -8.54 -7.39 19.27
C ILE A 23 -9.30 -6.27 18.55
N PRO A 24 -8.62 -5.19 18.10
CA PRO A 24 -9.30 -4.09 17.43
C PRO A 24 -9.90 -4.56 16.11
N SER A 25 -11.11 -4.07 15.78
CA SER A 25 -11.80 -4.41 14.52
C SER A 25 -11.09 -3.93 13.25
N TRP A 26 -10.08 -3.06 13.42
CA TRP A 26 -9.16 -2.63 12.39
C TRP A 26 -7.82 -2.24 13.00
N ALA A 27 -6.75 -2.33 12.21
CA ALA A 27 -5.42 -1.92 12.60
C ALA A 27 -4.77 -1.06 11.51
N LEU A 28 -3.91 -0.14 11.95
CA LEU A 28 -2.94 0.52 11.09
C LEU A 28 -1.68 -0.35 11.05
N LEU A 29 -1.25 -0.81 9.87
CA LEU A 29 -0.11 -1.70 9.73
C LEU A 29 1.13 -0.96 9.21
N ASP A 30 2.26 -1.19 9.86
CA ASP A 30 3.58 -1.00 9.26
C ASP A 30 3.78 -2.07 8.18
N LEU A 31 4.10 -1.65 6.97
CA LEU A 31 4.22 -2.58 5.84
C LEU A 31 5.56 -3.29 5.79
N HIS A 32 6.58 -2.81 6.50
CA HIS A 32 7.90 -3.46 6.51
C HIS A 32 8.08 -4.32 7.75
N ALA A 33 8.70 -5.48 7.57
CA ALA A 33 8.99 -6.38 8.67
C ALA A 33 10.13 -5.86 9.55
N TYR A 34 10.03 -6.18 10.83
CA TYR A 34 11.17 -6.22 11.73
C TYR A 34 11.78 -7.63 11.74
N PHE A 35 13.10 -7.73 11.87
CA PHE A 35 13.78 -9.02 11.97
C PHE A 35 13.90 -9.42 13.43
N SER A 36 13.07 -10.36 13.86
CA SER A 36 13.04 -10.84 15.25
C SER A 36 12.32 -12.18 15.35
N ASP A 37 12.81 -13.04 16.23
CA ASP A 37 12.24 -14.36 16.56
C ASP A 37 11.11 -14.30 17.60
N ARG A 38 10.65 -13.09 17.99
CA ARG A 38 9.53 -12.90 18.93
C ARG A 38 8.27 -13.62 18.40
N ARG A 39 7.60 -14.35 19.31
CA ARG A 39 6.38 -15.11 19.03
C ARG A 39 5.23 -14.67 19.93
N ASN A 40 4.01 -14.89 19.43
CA ASN A 40 2.76 -14.76 20.18
C ASN A 40 1.67 -15.65 19.55
N SER A 41 0.42 -15.50 19.96
CA SER A 41 -0.72 -16.27 19.45
C SER A 41 -1.05 -16.06 17.96
N THR A 42 -0.46 -15.04 17.32
CA THR A 42 -0.60 -14.75 15.88
C THR A 42 0.53 -15.38 15.04
N THR A 43 1.53 -16.01 15.67
CA THR A 43 2.66 -16.58 14.95
C THR A 43 2.21 -17.72 14.02
N ALA A 44 2.57 -17.62 12.75
CA ALA A 44 2.43 -18.68 11.77
C ALA A 44 3.77 -18.98 11.10
N ALA A 45 3.97 -20.22 10.68
CA ALA A 45 5.22 -20.66 10.05
C ALA A 45 4.95 -21.59 8.88
N CYS A 46 5.85 -21.58 7.90
CA CYS A 46 5.88 -22.54 6.81
C CYS A 46 7.32 -22.70 6.30
N LEU A 47 7.47 -23.41 5.18
CA LEU A 47 8.77 -23.56 4.52
C LEU A 47 8.94 -22.50 3.42
N THR A 48 10.17 -22.04 3.23
CA THR A 48 10.62 -21.29 2.05
C THR A 48 10.79 -22.21 0.84
N ARG A 49 11.05 -21.65 -0.35
CA ARG A 49 11.37 -22.42 -1.56
C ARG A 49 12.59 -23.32 -1.37
N ASP A 50 13.53 -22.89 -0.53
CA ASP A 50 14.76 -23.61 -0.19
C ASP A 50 14.61 -24.51 1.06
N ASN A 51 13.37 -24.81 1.49
CA ASN A 51 13.05 -25.65 2.64
C ASN A 51 13.60 -25.15 3.99
N LYS A 52 13.81 -23.84 4.14
CA LYS A 52 14.08 -23.22 5.46
C LYS A 52 12.75 -22.89 6.14
N GLU A 53 12.69 -23.01 7.46
CA GLU A 53 11.49 -22.60 8.21
C GLU A 53 11.46 -21.07 8.30
N ILE A 54 10.36 -20.47 7.84
CA ILE A 54 10.10 -19.04 7.95
C ILE A 54 8.86 -18.80 8.81
N GLN A 55 8.95 -17.76 9.65
CA GLN A 55 7.96 -17.43 10.66
C GLN A 55 7.55 -15.97 10.49
N VAL A 56 6.24 -15.74 10.59
CA VAL A 56 5.62 -14.42 10.57
C VAL A 56 4.81 -14.27 11.85
N THR A 57 5.04 -13.20 12.60
CA THR A 57 4.30 -12.87 13.81
C THR A 57 3.76 -11.45 13.71
N ILE A 58 2.46 -11.27 13.94
CA ILE A 58 1.81 -9.96 13.96
C ILE A 58 1.73 -9.43 15.39
N PHE A 59 2.00 -8.15 15.58
CA PHE A 59 1.90 -7.45 16.85
C PHE A 59 0.82 -6.37 16.74
N PRO A 60 -0.45 -6.73 16.98
CA PRO A 60 -1.55 -5.79 16.91
C PRO A 60 -1.44 -4.73 18.00
N ALA A 61 -1.81 -3.51 17.63
CA ALA A 61 -1.90 -2.36 18.51
C ALA A 61 -3.20 -1.61 18.23
N HIS A 62 -3.86 -1.11 19.28
CA HIS A 62 -5.06 -0.29 19.11
C HIS A 62 -4.69 1.02 18.39
N PRO A 63 -5.43 1.39 17.33
CA PRO A 63 -5.26 2.68 16.69
C PRO A 63 -5.41 3.85 17.69
N PRO A 64 -4.64 4.95 17.54
CA PRO A 64 -3.83 5.33 16.37
C PRO A 64 -2.42 4.70 16.34
N ARG A 65 -2.09 3.79 17.26
CA ARG A 65 -0.78 3.13 17.29
C ARG A 65 -0.64 2.20 16.08
N VAL A 66 0.56 2.18 15.50
CA VAL A 66 0.89 1.31 14.37
C VAL A 66 1.17 -0.09 14.90
N SER A 67 0.42 -1.06 14.36
CA SER A 67 0.68 -2.49 14.47
C SER A 67 1.83 -2.84 13.56
N TYR A 68 2.69 -3.76 13.97
CA TYR A 68 3.85 -4.17 13.18
C TYR A 68 3.90 -5.70 13.06
N PHE A 69 4.82 -6.21 12.28
CA PHE A 69 5.06 -7.63 12.19
C PHE A 69 6.55 -7.95 12.18
N CYS A 70 6.88 -9.15 12.66
CA CYS A 70 8.22 -9.68 12.64
C CYS A 70 8.32 -10.84 11.65
N VAL A 71 9.47 -10.94 11.00
CA VAL A 71 9.87 -12.10 10.20
C VAL A 71 11.13 -12.72 10.79
N HIS A 72 11.12 -14.04 10.94
CA HIS A 72 12.29 -14.82 11.32
C HIS A 72 12.42 -16.04 10.40
N CYS A 73 13.59 -16.23 9.79
CA CYS A 73 13.90 -17.41 9.00
C CYS A 73 15.01 -18.19 9.69
N ARG A 74 14.74 -19.45 10.00
CA ARG A 74 15.65 -20.28 10.79
C ARG A 74 16.96 -20.49 10.06
N GLY A 75 18.05 -20.12 10.72
CA GLY A 75 19.40 -20.25 10.17
C GLY A 75 19.75 -19.17 9.15
N GLU A 76 18.91 -18.13 9.01
CA GLU A 76 19.18 -17.00 8.14
C GLU A 76 19.23 -15.69 8.92
N GLU A 77 20.39 -15.04 8.87
CA GLU A 77 20.60 -13.70 9.42
C GLU A 77 19.84 -12.65 8.59
N PRO A 78 19.49 -11.49 9.17
CA PRO A 78 18.83 -10.40 8.43
C PRO A 78 19.59 -10.02 7.15
N SER A 79 20.92 -10.02 7.16
CA SER A 79 21.76 -9.74 5.97
C SER A 79 21.60 -10.74 4.83
N GLY A 80 21.02 -11.92 5.09
CA GLY A 80 20.65 -12.92 4.09
C GLY A 80 19.40 -12.55 3.30
N PHE A 81 18.65 -11.51 3.69
CA PHE A 81 17.53 -10.99 2.93
C PHE A 81 18.00 -9.86 2.01
N ALA A 82 17.57 -9.92 0.76
CA ALA A 82 17.91 -8.91 -0.24
C ALA A 82 17.34 -7.53 0.13
N ARG A 83 16.17 -7.53 0.78
CA ARG A 83 15.50 -6.37 1.38
C ARG A 83 14.51 -6.82 2.45
N GLU A 84 14.04 -5.87 3.24
CA GLU A 84 12.97 -6.03 4.22
C GLU A 84 11.76 -6.72 3.59
N PRO A 85 11.23 -7.81 4.20
CA PRO A 85 9.92 -8.34 3.84
C PRO A 85 8.85 -7.25 3.91
N LYS A 86 7.91 -7.24 2.96
CA LYS A 86 6.87 -6.22 2.85
C LYS A 86 5.47 -6.84 2.75
N ILE A 87 4.48 -6.28 3.46
CA ILE A 87 3.06 -6.51 3.18
C ILE A 87 2.70 -5.67 1.95
N ILE A 88 2.29 -6.34 0.87
CA ILE A 88 2.00 -5.70 -0.42
C ILE A 88 0.50 -5.60 -0.70
N ALA A 89 -0.32 -6.41 -0.02
CA ALA A 89 -1.77 -6.29 -0.07
C ALA A 89 -2.39 -6.86 1.22
N ALA A 90 -3.54 -6.31 1.61
CA ALA A 90 -4.33 -6.77 2.74
C ALA A 90 -5.82 -6.75 2.36
N ASP A 91 -6.56 -7.78 2.77
CA ASP A 91 -8.02 -7.78 2.69
C ASP A 91 -8.60 -8.67 3.81
N ALA A 92 -9.50 -8.09 4.60
CA ALA A 92 -9.95 -8.66 5.87
C ALA A 92 -8.76 -9.23 6.67
N ASN A 93 -8.90 -10.43 7.23
CA ASN A 93 -7.91 -11.11 8.05
C ASN A 93 -6.77 -11.78 7.24
N VAL A 94 -6.55 -11.41 5.98
CA VAL A 94 -5.57 -12.03 5.09
C VAL A 94 -4.56 -10.97 4.62
N LEU A 95 -3.28 -11.34 4.63
CA LEU A 95 -2.17 -10.49 4.19
C LEU A 95 -1.35 -11.21 3.11
N LEU A 96 -0.92 -10.47 2.11
CA LEU A 96 0.03 -10.92 1.10
C LEU A 96 1.40 -10.30 1.40
N LEU A 97 2.39 -11.15 1.63
CA LEU A 97 3.76 -10.74 1.93
C LEU A 97 4.69 -11.07 0.76
N ARG A 98 5.56 -10.13 0.41
CA ARG A 98 6.74 -10.37 -0.43
C ARG A 98 7.96 -10.56 0.45
N ILE A 99 8.68 -11.66 0.23
CA ILE A 99 9.94 -11.99 0.88
C ILE A 99 10.99 -12.29 -0.18
N SER A 100 12.22 -11.81 0.02
CA SER A 100 13.31 -11.95 -0.94
C SER A 100 14.58 -12.35 -0.21
N ILE A 101 14.90 -13.65 -0.22
CA ILE A 101 16.09 -14.22 0.42
C ILE A 101 17.20 -14.38 -0.63
N GLY A 102 18.43 -14.05 -0.25
CA GLY A 102 19.63 -14.13 -1.09
C GLY A 102 20.35 -12.80 -1.26
N SER A 103 21.17 -12.71 -2.32
CA SER A 103 21.98 -11.51 -2.58
C SER A 103 21.13 -10.26 -2.79
N ARG A 104 21.68 -9.06 -2.54
CA ARG A 104 21.01 -7.78 -2.81
C ARG A 104 20.47 -7.64 -4.23
N ASN A 105 21.07 -8.32 -5.22
CA ASN A 105 20.58 -8.29 -6.60
C ASN A 105 19.16 -8.88 -6.72
N ALA A 106 18.74 -9.77 -5.81
CA ALA A 106 17.40 -10.32 -5.81
C ALA A 106 16.30 -9.28 -5.55
N MET A 107 16.63 -8.11 -4.97
CA MET A 107 15.70 -6.97 -4.87
C MET A 107 15.26 -6.44 -6.24
N LEU A 108 16.13 -6.54 -7.26
CA LEU A 108 15.86 -6.05 -8.62
C LEU A 108 15.30 -7.13 -9.53
N CYS A 109 15.13 -8.36 -9.02
CA CYS A 109 14.68 -9.50 -9.78
C CYS A 109 13.40 -10.04 -9.16
N PRO A 110 12.23 -9.55 -9.57
CA PRO A 110 10.93 -10.06 -9.11
C PRO A 110 10.75 -11.58 -9.23
N SER A 111 11.49 -12.24 -10.13
CA SER A 111 11.53 -13.70 -10.28
C SER A 111 12.21 -14.45 -9.12
N LEU A 112 12.90 -13.72 -8.24
CA LEU A 112 13.52 -14.23 -7.02
C LEU A 112 12.69 -13.90 -5.77
N HIS A 113 11.54 -13.23 -5.93
CA HIS A 113 10.62 -13.00 -4.84
C HIS A 113 9.82 -14.27 -4.51
N GLU A 114 9.54 -14.44 -3.24
CA GLU A 114 8.60 -15.41 -2.71
C GLU A 114 7.39 -14.67 -2.15
N TYR A 115 6.21 -15.16 -2.46
CA TYR A 115 4.96 -14.56 -2.01
C TYR A 115 4.30 -15.50 -1.01
N TYR A 116 3.94 -14.95 0.15
CA TYR A 116 3.30 -15.71 1.22
C TYR A 116 1.94 -15.11 1.52
N VAL A 117 0.97 -15.96 1.77
CA VAL A 117 -0.33 -15.55 2.29
C VAL A 117 -0.38 -15.89 3.77
N TYR A 118 -0.44 -14.85 4.59
CA TYR A 118 -0.70 -14.98 6.02
C TYR A 118 -2.20 -14.81 6.26
N LYS A 119 -2.79 -15.71 7.04
CA LYS A 119 -4.18 -15.63 7.47
C LYS A 119 -4.22 -15.58 8.98
N ALA A 120 -4.80 -14.52 9.54
CA ALA A 120 -4.97 -14.41 10.99
C ALA A 120 -6.07 -15.34 11.50
N SER A 121 -5.93 -15.69 12.78
CA SER A 121 -7.00 -16.29 13.57
C SER A 121 -8.19 -15.32 13.66
N GLY A 122 -9.41 -15.85 13.50
CA GLY A 122 -10.63 -15.02 13.57
C GLY A 122 -11.60 -15.17 12.40
N GLY A 123 -11.35 -16.05 11.44
CA GLY A 123 -12.40 -16.48 10.50
C GLY A 123 -13.57 -17.16 11.24
N ALA A 124 -14.71 -17.36 10.54
CA ALA A 124 -15.93 -17.96 11.10
C ALA A 124 -15.72 -19.28 11.88
N ASP A 125 -14.62 -19.98 11.61
CA ASP A 125 -14.31 -21.30 12.18
C ASP A 125 -13.31 -21.24 13.37
N GLY A 126 -12.84 -20.06 13.78
CA GLY A 126 -11.89 -19.93 14.90
C GLY A 126 -10.52 -20.60 14.66
N ALA A 127 -10.14 -20.82 13.40
CA ALA A 127 -8.90 -21.47 13.01
C ALA A 127 -7.65 -20.72 13.52
N PRO A 128 -6.55 -21.43 13.86
CA PRO A 128 -5.28 -20.79 14.22
C PRO A 128 -4.70 -20.01 13.02
N PRO A 129 -3.80 -19.04 13.26
CA PRO A 129 -3.15 -18.31 12.17
C PRO A 129 -2.34 -19.28 11.29
N SER A 130 -2.30 -19.01 9.98
CA SER A 130 -1.57 -19.84 9.03
C SER A 130 -0.74 -19.01 8.07
N LEU A 131 0.32 -19.63 7.54
CA LEU A 131 1.21 -19.04 6.55
C LEU A 131 1.36 -20.03 5.40
N HIS A 132 1.15 -19.56 4.17
CA HIS A 132 1.21 -20.39 2.98
C HIS A 132 2.12 -19.76 1.93
N LEU A 133 3.16 -20.47 1.51
CA LEU A 133 3.95 -20.10 0.35
C LEU A 133 3.11 -20.30 -0.92
N LEU A 134 3.00 -19.24 -1.73
CA LEU A 134 2.36 -19.33 -3.04
C LEU A 134 3.33 -19.96 -4.06
N PRO A 135 2.80 -20.67 -5.07
CA PRO A 135 3.60 -21.06 -6.23
C PRO A 135 4.25 -19.82 -6.83
N HIS A 136 5.50 -19.93 -7.28
CA HIS A 136 6.15 -18.82 -7.92
C HIS A 136 5.40 -18.46 -9.23
N PRO A 137 5.09 -17.18 -9.49
CA PRO A 137 4.38 -16.79 -10.71
C PRO A 137 5.24 -16.95 -11.98
N SER A 138 6.45 -17.50 -11.90
CA SER A 138 7.31 -17.84 -13.04
C SER A 138 7.63 -16.62 -13.93
N LEU A 139 7.32 -16.66 -15.23
CA LEU A 139 7.48 -15.55 -16.18
C LEU A 139 6.54 -14.36 -15.88
N TYR A 140 5.58 -14.53 -14.97
CA TYR A 140 4.54 -13.56 -14.66
C TYR A 140 4.91 -12.73 -13.43
N PHE A 141 5.99 -11.95 -13.51
CA PHE A 141 6.30 -11.05 -12.41
C PHE A 141 5.43 -9.79 -12.42
N PHE A 142 5.17 -9.27 -11.24
CA PHE A 142 4.48 -8.01 -10.99
C PHE A 142 5.24 -7.23 -9.91
N TYR A 143 5.03 -5.92 -9.88
CA TYR A 143 5.52 -5.05 -8.83
C TYR A 143 4.56 -5.04 -7.64
N ASP A 144 5.06 -4.65 -6.46
CA ASP A 144 4.30 -4.69 -5.21
C ASP A 144 2.98 -3.88 -5.36
N GLU A 145 3.03 -2.75 -6.06
CA GLU A 145 1.92 -1.82 -6.31
C GLU A 145 0.89 -2.35 -7.33
N GLN A 146 1.16 -3.48 -7.99
CA GLN A 146 0.28 -4.07 -8.99
C GLN A 146 -0.56 -5.22 -8.43
N ALA A 147 -0.30 -5.64 -7.18
CA ALA A 147 -0.93 -6.79 -6.57
C ALA A 147 -2.15 -6.39 -5.75
N ALA A 148 -3.21 -7.20 -5.86
CA ALA A 148 -4.37 -7.12 -4.99
C ALA A 148 -4.62 -8.47 -4.31
N LEU A 149 -5.29 -8.41 -3.17
CA LEU A 149 -5.75 -9.56 -2.42
C LEU A 149 -7.26 -9.44 -2.19
N LEU A 150 -7.96 -10.53 -2.44
CA LEU A 150 -9.40 -10.67 -2.21
C LEU A 150 -9.61 -11.83 -1.24
N SER A 151 -10.11 -11.55 -0.05
CA SER A 151 -10.58 -12.53 0.92
C SER A 151 -12.01 -12.93 0.61
N ARG A 152 -12.28 -14.23 0.63
CA ARG A 152 -13.60 -14.84 0.41
C ARG A 152 -13.94 -15.79 1.56
N GLY A 153 -13.70 -15.33 2.79
CA GLY A 153 -13.92 -16.10 4.01
C GLY A 153 -12.85 -17.18 4.22
N ALA A 154 -13.16 -18.42 3.86
CA ALA A 154 -12.17 -19.51 3.95
C ALA A 154 -11.08 -19.37 2.88
N GLU A 155 -11.41 -18.79 1.73
CA GLU A 155 -10.54 -18.72 0.56
C GLU A 155 -9.95 -17.34 0.34
N PHE A 156 -8.96 -17.27 -0.54
CA PHE A 156 -8.41 -16.01 -1.03
C PHE A 156 -8.11 -16.08 -2.53
N THR A 157 -7.98 -14.91 -3.14
CA THR A 157 -7.47 -14.77 -4.50
C THR A 157 -6.49 -13.61 -4.55
N VAL A 158 -5.28 -13.89 -5.01
CA VAL A 158 -4.27 -12.89 -5.33
C VAL A 158 -4.35 -12.59 -6.80
N VAL A 159 -4.29 -11.31 -7.14
CA VAL A 159 -4.34 -10.84 -8.53
C VAL A 159 -3.26 -9.83 -8.79
N ALA A 160 -2.80 -9.75 -10.03
CA ALA A 160 -1.92 -8.68 -10.46
C ALA A 160 -2.23 -8.25 -11.89
N LEU A 161 -2.13 -6.95 -12.17
CA LEU A 161 -2.32 -6.38 -13.51
C LEU A 161 -1.00 -5.80 -14.01
N ARG A 162 -0.62 -6.13 -15.26
CA ARG A 162 0.55 -5.54 -15.91
C ARG A 162 0.27 -4.10 -16.35
N ASP A 163 1.28 -3.23 -16.29
CA ASP A 163 1.15 -1.81 -16.70
C ASP A 163 0.75 -1.64 -18.17
N ASP A 164 1.20 -2.52 -19.08
CA ASP A 164 0.77 -2.46 -20.48
C ASP A 164 -0.69 -2.93 -20.69
N VAL A 165 -1.38 -3.29 -19.61
CA VAL A 165 -2.79 -3.73 -19.56
C VAL A 165 -3.04 -4.93 -20.48
N SER A 166 -2.00 -5.66 -20.87
CA SER A 166 -2.10 -6.78 -21.81
C SER A 166 -2.48 -8.10 -21.13
N ALA A 167 -2.19 -8.21 -19.83
CA ALA A 167 -2.36 -9.44 -19.08
C ALA A 167 -2.71 -9.19 -17.62
N PHE A 168 -3.63 -10.00 -17.14
CA PHE A 168 -4.08 -10.12 -15.76
C PHE A 168 -3.71 -11.49 -15.22
N HIS A 169 -3.04 -11.52 -14.07
CA HIS A 169 -2.59 -12.73 -13.41
C HIS A 169 -3.44 -13.01 -12.17
N ARG A 170 -3.79 -14.28 -11.95
CA ARG A 170 -4.65 -14.71 -10.85
C ARG A 170 -4.12 -15.98 -10.21
N GLY A 171 -3.84 -15.95 -8.92
CA GLY A 171 -3.61 -17.12 -8.08
C GLY A 171 -4.76 -17.28 -7.08
N SER A 172 -5.39 -18.45 -7.00
CA SER A 172 -6.42 -18.71 -5.97
C SER A 172 -6.02 -19.84 -5.04
N SER A 173 -6.50 -19.78 -3.79
CA SER A 173 -6.29 -20.83 -2.79
C SER A 173 -6.78 -22.22 -3.27
N GLU A 174 -7.85 -22.26 -4.06
CA GLU A 174 -8.44 -23.51 -4.60
C GLU A 174 -7.50 -24.24 -5.57
N ARG A 175 -6.90 -23.50 -6.49
CA ARG A 175 -6.12 -24.08 -7.60
C ARG A 175 -4.64 -24.18 -7.25
N ASN A 176 -4.17 -23.37 -6.31
CA ASN A 176 -2.76 -23.23 -5.94
C ASN A 176 -1.82 -23.14 -7.15
N VAL A 177 -2.28 -22.46 -8.21
CA VAL A 177 -1.59 -22.25 -9.49
C VAL A 177 -1.97 -20.87 -10.02
N TRP A 178 -1.02 -20.18 -10.65
CA TRP A 178 -1.25 -18.92 -11.35
C TRP A 178 -1.85 -19.15 -12.73
N THR A 179 -2.93 -18.43 -13.03
CA THR A 179 -3.52 -18.35 -14.38
C THR A 179 -3.35 -16.94 -14.93
N THR A 180 -3.26 -16.84 -16.25
CA THR A 180 -3.13 -15.57 -16.96
C THR A 180 -4.31 -15.41 -17.91
N LYS A 181 -4.90 -14.22 -17.93
CA LYS A 181 -6.01 -13.85 -18.80
C LYS A 181 -5.67 -12.55 -19.51
N ALA A 182 -5.91 -12.49 -20.82
CA ALA A 182 -5.85 -11.23 -21.55
C ALA A 182 -7.04 -10.37 -21.14
N VAL A 183 -6.76 -9.11 -20.80
CA VAL A 183 -7.76 -8.10 -20.44
C VAL A 183 -7.56 -6.88 -21.32
N PHE A 184 -8.58 -6.04 -21.45
CA PHE A 184 -8.47 -4.82 -22.25
C PHE A 184 -9.47 -3.76 -21.81
N VAL A 185 -9.13 -2.50 -22.09
CA VAL A 185 -10.06 -1.38 -22.00
C VAL A 185 -10.75 -1.21 -23.36
N PRO A 186 -12.09 -1.20 -23.46
CA PRO A 186 -12.78 -1.01 -24.73
C PRO A 186 -12.38 0.30 -25.42
N PRO A 187 -12.18 0.33 -26.75
CA PRO A 187 -11.70 1.52 -27.46
C PRO A 187 -12.55 2.77 -27.22
N GLU A 188 -13.87 2.61 -27.06
CA GLU A 188 -14.80 3.70 -26.79
C GLU A 188 -14.49 4.40 -25.46
N ARG A 189 -13.99 3.63 -24.47
CA ARG A 189 -13.61 4.13 -23.14
C ARG A 189 -12.16 4.63 -23.06
N GLN A 190 -11.38 4.43 -24.13
CA GLN A 190 -10.05 5.02 -24.26
C GLN A 190 -10.12 6.48 -24.75
N GLN A 191 -11.25 6.89 -25.36
CA GLN A 191 -11.43 8.21 -25.96
C GLN A 191 -11.27 9.33 -24.92
N GLY A 192 -10.43 10.33 -25.24
CA GLY A 192 -10.05 11.43 -24.35
C GLY A 192 -8.70 11.25 -23.64
N SER A 193 -8.03 10.10 -23.77
CA SER A 193 -6.62 9.88 -23.36
C SER A 193 -5.62 10.41 -24.40
N SER A 194 -6.09 10.74 -25.61
CA SER A 194 -5.30 11.20 -26.75
C SER A 194 -5.28 12.73 -26.83
N GLY A 195 -4.25 13.33 -26.25
CA GLY A 195 -3.80 14.67 -26.65
C GLY A 195 -2.80 14.64 -27.80
N GLU A 196 -2.27 13.48 -28.17
CA GLU A 196 -1.23 13.35 -29.21
C GLU A 196 -1.53 12.12 -30.08
N GLU A 197 -1.65 12.34 -31.39
CA GLU A 197 -1.81 11.28 -32.39
C GLU A 197 -0.67 10.27 -32.27
N GLY A 198 -0.99 9.00 -31.96
CA GLY A 198 -0.05 7.88 -32.08
C GLY A 198 0.31 7.12 -30.80
N PHE A 199 -0.07 7.59 -29.61
CA PHE A 199 0.20 6.83 -28.37
C PHE A 199 -0.96 5.89 -28.01
N ARG A 200 -0.65 4.60 -27.81
CA ARG A 200 -1.57 3.60 -27.23
C ARG A 200 -2.04 4.07 -25.85
N PHE A 201 -3.23 3.62 -25.45
CA PHE A 201 -3.70 3.71 -24.06
C PHE A 201 -2.58 3.27 -23.09
N ARG A 202 -2.24 4.15 -22.14
CA ARG A 202 -1.18 3.95 -21.14
C ARG A 202 -1.79 4.06 -19.76
N HIS A 203 -1.43 3.13 -18.89
CA HIS A 203 -1.80 3.10 -17.49
C HIS A 203 -0.59 2.56 -16.71
N GLU A 204 -0.20 3.21 -15.64
CA GLU A 204 0.90 2.78 -14.78
C GLU A 204 0.35 2.66 -13.37
N THR A 205 0.23 1.44 -12.89
CA THR A 205 -0.41 1.21 -11.59
C THR A 205 0.52 1.68 -10.49
N SER A 206 0.07 2.66 -9.72
CA SER A 206 0.77 3.23 -8.58
C SER A 206 0.17 2.84 -7.22
N ASP A 207 -1.07 2.36 -7.22
CA ASP A 207 -1.80 1.91 -6.03
C ASP A 207 -2.92 0.95 -6.44
N VAL A 208 -3.34 0.08 -5.52
CA VAL A 208 -4.40 -0.91 -5.73
C VAL A 208 -5.34 -0.94 -4.55
N VAL A 209 -6.63 -0.83 -4.84
CA VAL A 209 -7.69 -0.87 -3.82
C VAL A 209 -8.63 -2.04 -4.08
N THR A 210 -8.71 -2.94 -3.10
CA THR A 210 -9.73 -4.00 -3.09
C THR A 210 -11.09 -3.40 -2.69
N ILE A 211 -12.05 -3.46 -3.60
CA ILE A 211 -13.43 -2.97 -3.37
C ILE A 211 -14.32 -4.13 -2.88
N GLY A 212 -14.11 -5.32 -3.43
CA GLY A 212 -14.85 -6.52 -3.06
C GLY A 212 -16.24 -6.57 -3.68
N GLY A 213 -17.23 -7.02 -2.89
CA GLY A 213 -18.58 -7.31 -3.37
C GLY A 213 -18.68 -8.66 -4.11
N GLU A 214 -19.88 -8.98 -4.59
CA GLU A 214 -20.16 -10.20 -5.35
C GLU A 214 -19.22 -10.42 -6.56
N PRO A 215 -18.92 -9.39 -7.40
CA PRO A 215 -17.96 -9.54 -8.49
C PRO A 215 -16.49 -9.59 -8.04
N GLY A 216 -16.19 -9.30 -6.77
CA GLY A 216 -14.82 -9.15 -6.27
C GLY A 216 -14.04 -8.08 -7.02
N THR A 217 -14.60 -6.86 -7.10
CA THR A 217 -14.01 -5.76 -7.88
C THR A 217 -12.70 -5.28 -7.25
N VAL A 218 -11.70 -5.05 -8.09
CA VAL A 218 -10.41 -4.45 -7.74
C VAL A 218 -10.20 -3.19 -8.58
N ALA A 219 -9.69 -2.13 -7.95
CA ALA A 219 -9.31 -0.88 -8.59
C ALA A 219 -7.78 -0.79 -8.73
N PHE A 220 -7.27 -0.70 -9.94
CA PHE A 220 -5.85 -0.42 -10.24
C PHE A 220 -5.71 1.07 -10.57
N VAL A 221 -4.99 1.80 -9.74
CA VAL A 221 -4.96 3.27 -9.74
C VAL A 221 -3.67 3.78 -10.36
N ASP A 222 -3.79 4.48 -11.49
CA ASP A 222 -2.78 5.39 -12.01
C ASP A 222 -3.14 6.79 -11.54
N MET A 223 -2.38 7.32 -10.59
CA MET A 223 -2.67 8.61 -9.94
C MET A 223 -2.60 9.82 -10.88
N TRP A 224 -2.01 9.67 -12.07
CA TRP A 224 -2.00 10.69 -13.11
C TRP A 224 -3.14 10.54 -14.11
N ARG A 225 -3.44 9.31 -14.52
CA ARG A 225 -4.30 9.04 -15.69
C ARG A 225 -5.70 8.62 -15.29
N GLY A 226 -5.83 7.60 -14.44
CA GLY A 226 -7.14 7.05 -14.08
C GLY A 226 -7.10 5.72 -13.35
N ILE A 227 -8.28 5.21 -13.06
CA ILE A 227 -8.54 3.98 -12.31
C ILE A 227 -9.10 2.94 -13.27
N LEU A 228 -8.54 1.73 -13.25
CA LEU A 228 -9.09 0.56 -13.93
C LEU A 228 -9.82 -0.32 -12.93
N LEU A 229 -11.12 -0.52 -13.12
CA LEU A 229 -11.90 -1.49 -12.34
C LEU A 229 -11.93 -2.82 -13.07
N PHE A 230 -11.62 -3.89 -12.34
CA PHE A 230 -11.72 -5.25 -12.82
C PHE A 230 -12.54 -6.13 -11.88
N ASP A 231 -13.51 -6.83 -12.43
CA ASP A 231 -14.37 -7.75 -11.70
C ASP A 231 -13.74 -9.15 -11.71
N VAL A 232 -12.88 -9.42 -10.72
CA VAL A 232 -11.98 -10.60 -10.70
C VAL A 232 -12.74 -11.93 -10.75
N LEU A 233 -13.92 -11.96 -10.14
CA LEU A 233 -14.75 -13.15 -10.04
C LEU A 233 -15.72 -13.27 -11.24
N HIS A 234 -15.91 -12.18 -11.97
CA HIS A 234 -16.73 -12.16 -13.17
C HIS A 234 -15.89 -12.60 -14.38
N GLY A 235 -16.43 -13.48 -15.22
CA GLY A 235 -15.69 -14.08 -16.34
C GLY A 235 -15.33 -13.10 -17.47
N ASP A 236 -15.72 -11.84 -17.39
CA ASP A 236 -15.51 -10.80 -18.40
C ASP A 236 -14.03 -10.34 -18.44
N PRO A 237 -13.37 -10.30 -19.62
CA PRO A 237 -12.03 -9.71 -19.77
C PRO A 237 -11.99 -8.18 -19.76
N THR A 238 -13.15 -7.51 -19.71
CA THR A 238 -13.25 -6.06 -19.89
C THR A 238 -12.87 -5.27 -18.65
N LEU A 239 -12.01 -4.26 -18.82
CA LEU A 239 -11.66 -3.29 -17.79
C LEU A 239 -12.50 -2.03 -17.92
N ARG A 240 -13.04 -1.56 -16.78
CA ARG A 240 -13.80 -0.29 -16.74
C ARG A 240 -12.85 0.84 -16.36
N TYR A 241 -12.63 1.78 -17.26
CA TYR A 241 -11.74 2.91 -17.03
C TYR A 241 -12.49 4.12 -16.46
N ILE A 242 -11.94 4.75 -15.43
CA ILE A 242 -12.38 6.00 -14.83
C ILE A 242 -11.22 6.98 -14.90
N ARG A 243 -11.35 8.05 -15.69
CA ARG A 243 -10.32 9.10 -15.77
C ARG A 243 -10.11 9.77 -14.41
N MET A 244 -8.87 10.12 -14.06
CA MET A 244 -8.56 10.90 -12.85
C MET A 244 -9.19 12.31 -12.87
N PRO A 245 -9.44 12.93 -11.69
CA PRO A 245 -9.90 14.32 -11.64
C PRO A 245 -8.82 15.28 -12.18
N PRO A 246 -9.23 16.50 -12.59
CA PRO A 246 -8.29 17.54 -13.01
C PRO A 246 -7.22 17.80 -11.95
N GLN A 247 -6.00 18.08 -12.40
CA GLN A 247 -4.87 18.42 -11.52
C GLN A 247 -4.92 19.88 -11.10
N LEU A 248 -4.51 20.17 -9.86
CA LEU A 248 -4.45 21.54 -9.34
C LEU A 248 -3.48 22.44 -10.12
N ILE A 249 -2.41 21.88 -10.68
CA ILE A 249 -1.43 22.60 -11.51
C ILE A 249 -1.07 21.70 -12.71
N SER A 250 -0.95 22.30 -13.90
CA SER A 250 -0.40 21.65 -15.09
C SER A 250 1.03 21.15 -14.78
N PRO A 251 1.48 19.99 -15.26
CA PRO A 251 2.76 19.38 -14.86
C PRO A 251 3.95 20.27 -15.23
N CYS A 252 4.29 21.20 -14.36
CA CYS A 252 5.50 22.02 -14.42
C CYS A 252 6.62 21.37 -13.59
N THR A 253 6.76 20.04 -13.63
CA THR A 253 7.99 19.30 -13.34
C THR A 253 7.78 17.85 -13.79
N GLY A 254 8.22 17.51 -14.99
CA GLY A 254 7.99 16.20 -15.63
C GLY A 254 8.69 14.99 -15.02
N TYR A 255 8.95 14.96 -13.70
CA TYR A 255 9.77 13.90 -13.08
C TYR A 255 9.36 13.47 -11.66
N SER A 256 8.34 14.05 -11.04
CA SER A 256 7.92 13.62 -9.69
C SER A 256 6.90 12.48 -9.73
N SER A 257 7.16 11.41 -8.98
CA SER A 257 6.19 10.32 -8.79
C SER A 257 4.89 10.88 -8.20
N PRO A 258 3.70 10.48 -8.72
CA PRO A 258 2.44 11.05 -8.27
C PRO A 258 2.20 10.78 -6.79
N VAL A 259 2.73 9.67 -6.26
CA VAL A 259 2.59 9.24 -4.85
C VAL A 259 3.11 10.27 -3.84
N HIS A 260 3.94 11.22 -4.28
CA HIS A 260 4.42 12.31 -3.42
C HIS A 260 3.40 13.44 -3.26
N THR A 261 2.44 13.53 -4.18
CA THR A 261 1.51 14.66 -4.28
C THR A 261 0.06 14.22 -4.26
N ARG A 262 -0.22 12.94 -4.52
CA ARG A 262 -1.57 12.40 -4.63
C ARG A 262 -1.67 11.09 -3.86
N ASP A 263 -2.85 10.89 -3.29
CA ASP A 263 -3.24 9.64 -2.66
C ASP A 263 -4.73 9.37 -2.91
N SER A 264 -5.13 8.11 -2.82
CA SER A 264 -6.49 7.68 -3.10
C SER A 264 -6.97 6.64 -2.10
N ALA A 265 -8.28 6.66 -1.83
CA ALA A 265 -8.91 5.64 -1.00
C ALA A 265 -10.35 5.44 -1.46
N VAL A 266 -10.91 4.26 -1.14
CA VAL A 266 -12.35 4.03 -1.24
C VAL A 266 -12.95 4.19 0.15
N VAL A 267 -13.83 5.19 0.31
CA VAL A 267 -14.50 5.49 1.57
C VAL A 267 -16.00 5.55 1.33
N ASN A 268 -16.78 4.71 2.02
CA ASN A 268 -18.24 4.66 1.92
C ASN A 268 -18.74 4.58 0.47
N GLY A 269 -18.17 3.65 -0.33
CA GLY A 269 -18.56 3.43 -1.73
C GLY A 269 -18.12 4.53 -2.71
N HIS A 270 -17.28 5.46 -2.27
CA HIS A 270 -16.75 6.54 -3.10
C HIS A 270 -15.24 6.46 -3.19
N PHE A 271 -14.71 6.60 -4.41
CA PHE A 271 -13.33 7.01 -4.58
C PHE A 271 -13.15 8.42 -4.02
N LYS A 272 -12.17 8.57 -3.16
CA LYS A 272 -11.66 9.84 -2.66
C LYS A 272 -10.24 9.97 -3.18
N VAL A 273 -9.95 11.12 -3.79
CA VAL A 273 -8.58 11.47 -4.20
C VAL A 273 -8.22 12.74 -3.47
N VAL A 274 -7.02 12.79 -2.91
CA VAL A 274 -6.41 14.00 -2.36
C VAL A 274 -5.20 14.37 -3.20
N GLU A 275 -5.01 15.66 -3.40
CA GLU A 275 -3.79 16.22 -3.99
C GLU A 275 -3.24 17.28 -3.04
N PHE A 276 -1.96 17.18 -2.71
CA PHE A 276 -1.19 18.10 -1.88
C PHE A 276 0.00 18.61 -2.69
N LEU A 277 0.15 19.92 -2.77
CA LEU A 277 1.21 20.58 -3.53
C LEU A 277 1.86 21.67 -2.69
N ASP A 278 3.18 21.60 -2.58
CA ASP A 278 4.00 22.70 -2.11
C ASP A 278 4.15 23.74 -3.23
N LYS A 279 3.86 25.00 -2.93
CA LYS A 279 4.11 26.13 -3.82
C LYS A 279 5.55 26.56 -3.62
N ILE A 280 6.38 26.43 -4.65
CA ILE A 280 7.78 26.85 -4.61
C ILE A 280 7.94 28.01 -5.59
N MET A 281 8.38 29.17 -5.10
CA MET A 281 8.76 30.32 -5.91
C MET A 281 10.26 30.30 -6.18
N THR A 282 10.66 30.48 -7.43
CA THR A 282 12.06 30.77 -7.77
C THR A 282 12.36 32.24 -7.51
N VAL A 283 13.42 32.51 -6.74
CA VAL A 283 13.88 33.88 -6.50
C VAL A 283 15.29 34.04 -7.04
N THR A 284 15.44 34.94 -8.00
CA THR A 284 16.75 35.31 -8.54
C THR A 284 17.56 36.01 -7.45
N GLY A 285 18.65 35.37 -6.99
CA GLY A 285 19.62 35.97 -6.06
C GLY A 285 19.67 35.39 -4.63
N SER A 286 18.89 34.35 -4.30
CA SER A 286 19.09 33.60 -3.04
C SER A 286 20.07 32.43 -3.24
N HIS A 287 20.80 32.05 -2.19
CA HIS A 287 21.79 30.97 -2.24
C HIS A 287 21.19 29.59 -2.55
N SER A 288 19.88 29.41 -2.35
CA SER A 288 19.12 28.18 -2.67
C SER A 288 18.28 28.28 -3.95
N GLY A 289 18.06 29.47 -4.52
CA GLY A 289 17.23 29.70 -5.72
C GLY A 289 15.72 29.51 -5.55
N TYR A 290 15.24 28.97 -4.42
CA TYR A 290 13.84 28.63 -4.17
C TYR A 290 13.36 29.11 -2.79
N ILE A 291 12.14 29.65 -2.72
CA ILE A 291 11.41 30.01 -1.49
C ILE A 291 10.08 29.25 -1.47
N ASN A 292 9.74 28.64 -0.33
CA ASN A 292 8.42 28.03 -0.12
C ASN A 292 7.36 29.15 0.03
N ASP A 293 6.37 29.16 -0.85
CA ASP A 293 5.24 30.10 -0.94
C ASP A 293 3.94 29.49 -0.38
N GLY A 294 4.09 28.58 0.57
CA GLY A 294 3.02 27.82 1.20
C GLY A 294 2.64 26.56 0.43
N TRP A 295 1.48 26.00 0.75
CA TRP A 295 0.95 24.78 0.12
C TRP A 295 -0.55 24.90 -0.20
N VAL A 296 -1.04 24.01 -1.06
CA VAL A 296 -2.45 23.81 -1.36
C VAL A 296 -2.81 22.32 -1.29
N ALA A 297 -3.94 22.02 -0.68
CA ALA A 297 -4.53 20.70 -0.69
C ALA A 297 -5.93 20.76 -1.33
N ALA A 298 -6.28 19.78 -2.16
CA ALA A 298 -7.63 19.61 -2.66
C ALA A 298 -8.07 18.16 -2.64
N THR A 299 -9.39 17.97 -2.58
CA THR A 299 -10.02 16.64 -2.58
C THR A 299 -11.05 16.52 -3.68
N TRP A 300 -11.25 15.31 -4.19
CA TRP A 300 -12.32 14.96 -5.12
C TRP A 300 -13.00 13.67 -4.68
N SER A 301 -14.26 13.53 -5.08
CA SER A 301 -15.09 12.38 -4.77
C SER A 301 -15.81 11.88 -6.01
N LYS A 302 -15.88 10.55 -6.16
CA LYS A 302 -16.69 9.91 -7.21
C LYS A 302 -17.22 8.57 -6.71
N GLU A 303 -18.49 8.30 -6.95
CA GLU A 303 -19.10 7.01 -6.61
C GLU A 303 -18.47 5.89 -7.45
N VAL A 304 -18.14 4.75 -6.82
CA VAL A 304 -17.44 3.64 -7.46
C VAL A 304 -18.29 3.01 -8.58
N PHE A 305 -19.58 2.81 -8.32
CA PHE A 305 -20.51 2.11 -9.22
C PHE A 305 -21.60 3.04 -9.78
N SER A 306 -21.26 4.30 -10.05
CA SER A 306 -22.21 5.25 -10.63
C SER A 306 -22.75 4.72 -11.97
N PRO A 307 -24.09 4.66 -12.16
CA PRO A 307 -24.70 4.23 -13.42
C PRO A 307 -24.52 5.24 -14.55
N HIS A 308 -24.14 6.48 -14.22
CA HIS A 308 -23.80 7.52 -15.18
C HIS A 308 -22.29 7.71 -15.20
N GLU A 309 -21.73 8.06 -16.37
CA GLU A 309 -20.37 8.62 -16.48
C GLU A 309 -20.31 10.01 -15.83
N GLY A 310 -20.58 10.08 -14.52
CA GLY A 310 -20.55 11.30 -13.75
C GLY A 310 -19.14 11.84 -13.66
N SER A 311 -18.99 13.16 -13.70
CA SER A 311 -17.72 13.82 -13.42
C SER A 311 -17.33 13.64 -11.96
N TRP A 312 -16.03 13.81 -11.67
CA TRP A 312 -15.58 13.92 -10.28
C TRP A 312 -16.21 15.14 -9.63
N CYS A 313 -16.76 14.98 -8.43
CA CYS A 313 -17.24 16.09 -7.62
C CYS A 313 -16.04 16.69 -6.87
N PRO A 314 -15.74 17.99 -7.05
CA PRO A 314 -14.74 18.65 -6.21
C PRO A 314 -15.22 18.67 -4.76
N GLY A 315 -14.33 18.31 -3.85
CA GLY A 315 -14.53 18.41 -2.41
C GLY A 315 -14.03 19.76 -1.89
N HIS A 316 -13.24 19.71 -0.82
CA HIS A 316 -12.62 20.90 -0.24
C HIS A 316 -11.28 21.21 -0.90
N LYS A 317 -11.02 22.51 -1.06
CA LYS A 317 -9.70 23.07 -1.37
C LYS A 317 -9.28 23.95 -0.20
N LEU A 318 -8.08 23.72 0.31
CA LEU A 318 -7.49 24.44 1.43
C LEU A 318 -6.13 24.98 1.01
N GLU A 319 -5.90 26.28 1.20
CA GLU A 319 -4.59 26.87 1.00
C GLU A 319 -3.98 27.23 2.35
N SER A 320 -2.66 27.11 2.47
CA SER A 320 -1.91 27.50 3.68
C SER A 320 -2.25 28.90 4.20
N ARG A 321 -2.54 29.87 3.31
CA ARG A 321 -2.97 31.24 3.66
C ARG A 321 -4.35 31.33 4.32
N ASP A 322 -5.20 30.32 4.16
CA ASP A 322 -6.53 30.26 4.76
C ASP A 322 -6.46 29.77 6.21
N ILE A 323 -5.31 29.25 6.64
CA ILE A 323 -5.05 28.81 8.01
C ILE A 323 -4.55 30.01 8.82
N HIS A 324 -5.48 30.68 9.50
CA HIS A 324 -5.14 31.71 10.47
C HIS A 324 -4.73 31.08 11.79
N VAL A 325 -3.42 30.92 12.00
CA VAL A 325 -2.88 30.60 13.33
C VAL A 325 -2.80 31.91 14.11
N GLU A 326 -3.50 32.01 15.26
CA GLU A 326 -3.22 33.07 16.21
C GLU A 326 -1.73 33.00 16.56
N ARG A 327 -0.96 34.05 16.24
CA ARG A 327 0.52 34.11 16.33
C ARG A 327 1.11 33.77 17.72
N ASN A 328 0.28 33.54 18.73
CA ASN A 328 0.69 33.21 20.09
C ASN A 328 0.70 31.71 20.42
N LEU A 329 0.26 30.82 19.52
CA LEU A 329 0.36 29.38 19.72
C LEU A 329 1.26 28.78 18.65
N LEU A 330 2.57 28.91 18.87
CA LEU A 330 3.52 27.95 18.34
C LEU A 330 3.19 26.60 18.99
N LEU A 331 2.26 25.84 18.41
CA LEU A 331 1.75 24.55 18.88
C LEU A 331 2.82 23.43 18.82
N PHE A 332 4.10 23.78 18.69
CA PHE A 332 5.21 22.84 18.87
C PHE A 332 5.14 22.14 20.24
N GLU A 333 4.61 22.82 21.26
CA GLU A 333 4.35 22.21 22.58
C GLU A 333 3.24 21.14 22.58
N LEU A 334 2.37 21.10 21.56
CA LEU A 334 1.35 20.05 21.40
C LEU A 334 1.81 18.88 20.52
N LEU A 335 2.93 19.02 19.81
CA LEU A 335 3.49 17.89 19.06
C LEU A 335 4.03 16.87 20.07
N PRO A 336 3.78 15.56 19.87
CA PRO A 336 4.42 14.54 20.69
C PRO A 336 5.93 14.73 20.62
N LYS A 337 6.59 14.87 21.77
CA LYS A 337 8.06 14.87 21.81
C LYS A 337 8.56 13.54 21.28
N VAL A 338 9.19 13.57 20.11
CA VAL A 338 9.78 12.37 19.51
C VAL A 338 11.05 12.06 20.32
N PRO A 339 11.19 10.86 20.90
CA PRO A 339 12.42 10.48 21.56
C PRO A 339 13.55 10.39 20.54
N ASP A 340 14.75 10.81 20.91
CA ASP A 340 15.97 10.53 20.16
C ASP A 340 16.30 9.03 20.17
N ASP A 341 17.35 8.64 19.44
CA ASP A 341 17.83 7.25 19.33
C ASP A 341 18.22 6.62 20.68
N GLU A 342 18.27 7.42 21.77
CA GLU A 342 18.54 6.98 23.14
C GLU A 342 17.30 7.02 24.06
N GLY A 343 16.13 7.40 23.54
CA GLY A 343 14.87 7.47 24.29
C GLY A 343 14.69 8.74 25.13
N LYS A 344 15.48 9.80 24.91
CA LYS A 344 15.30 11.11 25.55
C LYS A 344 14.47 12.04 24.67
N PRO A 345 13.60 12.88 25.24
CA PRO A 345 12.83 13.85 24.46
C PRO A 345 13.78 14.87 23.80
N SER A 346 13.78 14.92 22.46
CA SER A 346 14.48 15.95 21.67
C SER A 346 13.54 17.11 21.37
N ASP A 347 14.04 18.35 21.51
CA ASP A 347 13.29 19.58 21.18
C ASP A 347 13.53 20.02 19.71
N ASP A 348 14.25 19.23 18.90
CA ASP A 348 14.59 19.56 17.52
C ASP A 348 13.60 18.94 16.53
N VAL A 349 12.57 19.70 16.14
CA VAL A 349 11.66 19.38 15.03
C VAL A 349 12.10 20.11 13.74
N GLY A 350 13.33 20.63 13.73
CA GLY A 350 13.96 21.26 12.58
C GLY A 350 14.63 20.21 11.69
N GLU A 351 14.08 20.05 10.49
CA GLU A 351 14.66 19.30 9.37
C GLU A 351 14.46 17.77 9.39
N THR A 352 13.66 17.33 8.41
CA THR A 352 13.57 15.95 7.89
C THR A 352 12.70 14.96 8.69
N LEU A 353 11.41 15.28 8.84
CA LEU A 353 10.40 14.23 8.91
C LEU A 353 10.28 13.55 7.54
N TYR A 354 11.18 12.61 7.27
CA TYR A 354 10.97 11.62 6.22
C TYR A 354 9.75 10.79 6.62
N ARG A 355 8.63 11.07 5.97
CA ARG A 355 7.39 10.29 6.11
C ARG A 355 7.66 8.93 5.44
N PRO A 356 7.58 7.79 6.15
CA PRO A 356 7.52 6.50 5.46
C PRO A 356 6.21 6.49 4.66
N PRO A 357 6.22 6.25 3.34
CA PRO A 357 5.00 6.15 2.53
C PRO A 357 4.14 4.91 2.84
N ASP A 358 4.46 4.14 3.87
CA ASP A 358 4.18 2.71 3.91
C ASP A 358 3.31 2.32 5.12
N THR A 359 2.05 2.75 5.15
CA THR A 359 1.05 2.20 6.08
C THR A 359 -0.25 1.87 5.37
N GLN A 360 -0.81 0.68 5.61
CA GLN A 360 -2.11 0.24 5.06
C GLN A 360 -3.10 -0.02 6.20
N LEU A 361 -4.39 0.22 5.94
CA LEU A 361 -5.48 -0.14 6.84
C LEU A 361 -5.87 -1.60 6.58
N ALA A 362 -5.81 -2.44 7.61
CA ALA A 362 -6.35 -3.79 7.58
C ALA A 362 -7.52 -3.94 8.55
N ARG A 363 -8.51 -4.74 8.19
CA ARG A 363 -9.66 -5.10 9.05
C ARG A 363 -9.47 -6.53 9.55
N TRP A 364 -9.50 -6.76 10.85
CA TRP A 364 -9.31 -8.11 11.41
C TRP A 364 -10.63 -8.86 11.57
#